data_AF-X1PW41-F1
#
_entry.id   AF-X1PW41-F1
#
_cell.length_a   1.000
_cell.length_b   1.000
_cell.length_c   1.000
_cell.angle_alpha   90.00
_cell.angle_beta   90.00
_cell.angle_gamma   90.00
#
_symmetry.space_group_name_H-M   'P 1'
#
loop_
_entity.id
_entity.type
_entity.pdbx_description
1 polymer ?
#
loop_
_entity_poly.entity_id
_entity_poly.type
_entity_poly.pdbx_seq_one_letter_code
_entity_poly.pdbx_strand_id
1 'polypeptide(L)'
;MLSFFNSSGGIGNRTYTIQIDKVPAFDSSYLIEYTNIPETAYVTSKLLEEGDELDDNTQYYWRVRAIDTLGQKSPWAMSRFFLDTFSDDTFLRLIRTSIIRVETSSGYNISNVIDVGDAAAGTYWEGYPDQLAYWVKFDLGGSKEVSRIWQLCDRSRLEGRLKDYIWQYSNNAVNWKDIPETRSRESDAFRGIIKFDVPITGRYFRLYIKGWHGPVPRIHEITLYSPGAPTPPQVPATDYVLIVGNRHNGREDGNVRRAIENSTFNLETITVPYYEVSLDMVNHLEPKPVAIILSGFDRWYENLPMFEFNGEYELIRESNIPILAICGGHQFIVMAYGYTYARDMGYGVYTCKQENLKGTTPISIIKEDPIFEGIPNPFYAPGSHSWEVVVLPDDVEVLAVSDCIEVIKSRRKIMYGEQFHAEIDLPFNQASVFLLNFLRMAR
;
A
#
# COMPACT_ATOMS: atom_id res chain seq x y z
N MET A 1 -4.41 -5.26 -14.48
CA MET A 1 -4.45 -6.73 -14.29
C MET A 1 -5.51 -7.06 -13.23
N LEU A 2 -6.31 -8.11 -13.44
CA LEU A 2 -7.19 -8.68 -12.41
C LEU A 2 -6.52 -9.90 -11.78
N SER A 3 -6.55 -10.02 -10.46
CA SER A 3 -6.03 -11.18 -9.73
C SER A 3 -6.97 -11.63 -8.62
N PHE A 4 -7.03 -12.93 -8.36
CA PHE A 4 -7.89 -13.53 -7.35
C PHE A 4 -7.31 -14.84 -6.79
N PHE A 5 -7.65 -15.14 -5.55
CA PHE A 5 -7.33 -16.43 -4.94
C PHE A 5 -8.12 -17.56 -5.62
N ASN A 6 -7.46 -18.70 -5.77
CA ASN A 6 -8.06 -19.86 -6.40
C ASN A 6 -9.17 -20.47 -5.55
N SER A 7 -10.10 -21.15 -6.23
CA SER A 7 -11.17 -21.90 -5.57
C SER A 7 -10.61 -23.10 -4.81
N SER A 8 -11.08 -23.32 -3.58
CA SER A 8 -10.64 -24.43 -2.74
C SER A 8 -11.38 -25.75 -2.98
N GLY A 9 -12.47 -25.76 -3.76
CA GLY A 9 -13.32 -26.94 -4.02
C GLY A 9 -13.30 -27.41 -5.48
N GLY A 10 -13.92 -28.55 -5.80
CA GLY A 10 -13.94 -29.10 -7.17
C GLY A 10 -12.82 -30.12 -7.46
N ILE A 11 -12.85 -30.74 -8.65
CA ILE A 11 -11.97 -31.86 -9.03
C ILE A 11 -11.01 -31.46 -10.17
N GLY A 12 -9.73 -31.79 -10.00
CA GLY A 12 -8.68 -31.61 -11.01
C GLY A 12 -8.29 -30.15 -11.25
N ASN A 13 -7.55 -29.90 -12.33
CA ASN A 13 -7.12 -28.55 -12.71
C ASN A 13 -8.34 -27.73 -13.17
N ARG A 14 -8.52 -26.57 -12.54
CA ARG A 14 -9.66 -25.69 -12.82
C ARG A 14 -9.34 -24.71 -13.95
N THR A 15 -10.40 -24.17 -14.53
CA THR A 15 -10.34 -22.97 -15.34
C THR A 15 -11.30 -21.92 -14.78
N TYR A 16 -11.11 -20.67 -15.18
CA TYR A 16 -11.92 -19.55 -14.72
C TYR A 16 -12.65 -18.88 -15.87
N THR A 17 -13.88 -18.45 -15.58
CA THR A 17 -14.59 -17.43 -16.36
C THR A 17 -14.56 -16.13 -15.59
N ILE A 18 -14.15 -15.06 -16.24
CA ILE A 18 -14.10 -13.70 -15.70
C ILE A 18 -15.01 -12.83 -16.55
N GLN A 19 -15.80 -11.97 -15.90
CA GLN A 19 -16.61 -10.97 -16.57
C GLN A 19 -16.38 -9.59 -15.97
N ILE A 20 -16.37 -8.56 -16.80
CA ILE A 20 -16.25 -7.15 -16.42
C ILE A 20 -17.37 -6.39 -17.12
N ASP A 21 -18.07 -5.54 -16.38
CA ASP A 21 -19.17 -4.73 -16.90
C ASP A 21 -19.24 -3.37 -16.16
N LYS A 22 -19.92 -2.38 -16.74
CA LYS A 22 -20.25 -1.09 -16.11
C LYS A 22 -21.49 -1.17 -15.22
N VAL A 23 -22.26 -2.24 -15.33
CA VAL A 23 -23.47 -2.47 -14.51
C VAL A 23 -23.34 -3.73 -13.64
N PRO A 24 -23.89 -3.73 -12.41
CA PRO A 24 -23.77 -4.87 -11.49
C PRO A 24 -24.57 -6.12 -11.94
N ALA A 25 -25.45 -5.98 -12.94
CA ALA A 25 -26.25 -7.07 -13.49
C ALA A 25 -25.50 -7.92 -14.53
N PHE A 26 -24.38 -7.41 -15.08
CA PHE A 26 -23.59 -8.07 -16.13
C PHE A 26 -24.37 -8.39 -17.41
N ASP A 27 -25.23 -7.45 -17.83
CA ASP A 27 -26.14 -7.57 -18.97
C ASP A 27 -26.07 -6.36 -19.92
N SER A 28 -25.06 -5.50 -19.79
CA SER A 28 -24.90 -4.36 -20.70
C SER A 28 -24.22 -4.76 -22.01
N SER A 29 -24.28 -3.87 -23.01
CA SER A 29 -23.54 -4.03 -24.26
C SER A 29 -22.02 -3.90 -24.09
N TYR A 30 -21.52 -3.52 -22.90
CA TYR A 30 -20.10 -3.38 -22.60
C TYR A 30 -19.47 -4.67 -22.05
N LEU A 31 -20.25 -5.72 -21.79
CA LEU A 31 -19.75 -6.93 -21.14
C LEU A 31 -18.48 -7.51 -21.80
N ILE A 32 -17.36 -7.48 -21.08
CA ILE A 32 -16.13 -8.19 -21.43
C ILE A 32 -16.17 -9.55 -20.74
N GLU A 33 -15.91 -10.63 -21.48
CA GLU A 33 -15.86 -12.00 -20.94
C GLU A 33 -14.59 -12.73 -21.38
N TYR A 34 -13.85 -13.22 -20.39
CA TYR A 34 -12.75 -14.16 -20.61
C TYR A 34 -13.15 -15.55 -20.11
N THR A 35 -12.92 -16.57 -20.93
CA THR A 35 -13.22 -17.98 -20.59
C THR A 35 -11.98 -18.84 -20.66
N ASN A 36 -12.04 -20.01 -20.01
CA ASN A 36 -10.97 -21.02 -20.02
C ASN A 36 -9.61 -20.49 -19.51
N ILE A 37 -9.62 -19.51 -18.59
CA ILE A 37 -8.40 -18.99 -17.98
C ILE A 37 -7.82 -20.10 -17.08
N PRO A 38 -6.62 -20.63 -17.37
CA PRO A 38 -6.07 -21.74 -16.62
C PRO A 38 -5.74 -21.32 -15.19
N GLU A 39 -6.06 -22.18 -14.24
CA GLU A 39 -5.62 -22.03 -12.86
C GLU A 39 -4.08 -22.06 -12.79
N THR A 40 -3.49 -21.02 -12.19
CA THR A 40 -2.09 -21.02 -11.74
C THR A 40 -2.04 -21.44 -10.26
N ALA A 41 -0.88 -21.35 -9.58
CA ALA A 41 -0.69 -21.94 -8.25
C ALA A 41 -1.69 -21.48 -7.15
N TYR A 42 -1.37 -20.44 -6.38
CA TYR A 42 -2.22 -19.98 -5.27
C TYR A 42 -3.20 -18.87 -5.72
N VAL A 43 -2.75 -18.05 -6.67
CA VAL A 43 -3.44 -16.89 -7.21
C VAL A 43 -3.47 -17.02 -8.72
N THR A 44 -4.64 -16.84 -9.33
CA THR A 44 -4.82 -16.72 -10.78
C THR A 44 -5.00 -15.25 -11.15
N SER A 45 -4.48 -14.87 -12.31
CA SER A 45 -4.58 -13.50 -12.81
C SER A 45 -4.83 -13.45 -14.30
N LYS A 46 -5.39 -12.33 -14.76
CA LYS A 46 -5.67 -12.04 -16.16
C LYS A 46 -5.36 -10.57 -16.44
N LEU A 47 -4.43 -10.34 -17.36
CA LEU A 47 -4.27 -9.02 -17.98
C LEU A 47 -5.35 -8.85 -19.05
N LEU A 48 -5.89 -7.63 -19.16
CA LEU A 48 -6.82 -7.26 -20.22
C LEU A 48 -6.15 -7.47 -21.58
N GLU A 49 -6.94 -7.87 -22.56
CA GLU A 49 -6.47 -8.06 -23.94
C GLU A 49 -6.45 -6.73 -24.68
N GLU A 50 -5.63 -6.63 -25.73
CA GLU A 50 -5.64 -5.49 -26.64
C GLU A 50 -7.06 -5.36 -27.26
N GLY A 51 -7.65 -4.17 -27.18
CA GLY A 51 -9.03 -3.91 -27.60
C GLY A 51 -10.08 -3.97 -26.47
N ASP A 52 -9.71 -4.48 -25.28
CA ASP A 52 -10.55 -4.49 -24.07
C ASP A 52 -10.17 -3.37 -23.09
N GLU A 53 -9.67 -2.24 -23.61
CA GLU A 53 -9.27 -1.12 -22.78
C GLU A 53 -10.47 -0.58 -21.98
N LEU A 54 -10.21 -0.30 -20.71
CA LEU A 54 -11.20 0.27 -19.81
C LEU A 54 -11.17 1.79 -19.91
N ASP A 55 -12.36 2.39 -19.87
CA ASP A 55 -12.53 3.83 -19.86
C ASP A 55 -12.08 4.40 -18.52
N ASP A 56 -11.34 5.50 -18.61
CA ASP A 56 -10.92 6.24 -17.44
C ASP A 56 -12.12 6.83 -16.66
N ASN A 57 -11.91 7.16 -15.38
CA ASN A 57 -12.88 7.74 -14.48
C ASN A 57 -14.23 6.99 -14.43
N THR A 58 -14.18 5.66 -14.55
CA THR A 58 -15.35 4.81 -14.70
C THR A 58 -15.42 3.74 -13.61
N GLN A 59 -16.62 3.55 -13.07
CA GLN A 59 -16.91 2.45 -12.15
C GLN A 59 -17.16 1.16 -12.92
N TYR A 60 -16.45 0.11 -12.53
CA TYR A 60 -16.59 -1.24 -13.05
C TYR A 60 -17.05 -2.21 -11.97
N TYR A 61 -17.78 -3.23 -12.41
CA TYR A 61 -18.14 -4.42 -11.67
C TYR A 61 -17.47 -5.60 -12.35
N TRP A 62 -16.95 -6.54 -11.57
CA TRP A 62 -16.36 -7.74 -12.13
C TRP A 62 -16.76 -8.96 -11.31
N ARG A 63 -16.78 -10.11 -11.97
CA ARG A 63 -17.07 -11.39 -11.33
C ARG A 63 -16.24 -12.51 -11.91
N VAL A 64 -15.98 -13.50 -11.08
CA VAL A 64 -15.19 -14.68 -11.43
C VAL A 64 -15.82 -15.94 -10.87
N ARG A 65 -15.76 -17.04 -11.62
CA ARG A 65 -16.15 -18.37 -11.15
C ARG A 65 -15.18 -19.43 -11.66
N ALA A 66 -14.99 -20.47 -10.86
CA ALA A 66 -14.21 -21.64 -11.25
C ALA A 66 -15.08 -22.65 -12.00
N ILE A 67 -14.43 -23.39 -12.89
CA ILE A 67 -14.97 -24.54 -13.62
C ILE A 67 -13.99 -25.69 -13.42
N ASP A 68 -14.45 -26.78 -12.81
CA ASP A 68 -13.61 -27.96 -12.58
C ASP A 68 -13.52 -28.87 -13.81
N THR A 69 -12.72 -29.94 -13.74
CA THR A 69 -12.51 -30.86 -14.88
C THR A 69 -13.77 -31.64 -15.30
N LEU A 70 -14.81 -31.68 -14.46
CA LEU A 70 -16.12 -32.27 -14.78
C LEU A 70 -17.11 -31.23 -15.33
N GLY A 71 -16.69 -29.97 -15.47
CA GLY A 71 -17.54 -28.87 -15.93
C GLY A 71 -18.45 -28.29 -14.84
N GLN A 72 -18.25 -28.64 -13.57
CA GLN A 72 -19.01 -28.07 -12.46
C GLN A 72 -18.57 -26.63 -12.21
N LYS A 73 -19.55 -25.75 -11.99
CA LYS A 73 -19.34 -24.30 -11.87
C LYS A 73 -19.52 -23.87 -10.41
N SER A 74 -18.59 -23.10 -9.88
CA SER A 74 -18.77 -22.44 -8.59
C SER A 74 -19.86 -21.34 -8.69
N PRO A 75 -20.41 -20.89 -7.54
CA PRO A 75 -21.04 -19.57 -7.47
C PRO A 75 -20.09 -18.48 -7.99
N TRP A 76 -20.67 -17.36 -8.44
CA TRP A 76 -19.90 -16.17 -8.79
C TRP A 76 -19.36 -15.50 -7.53
N ALA A 77 -18.05 -15.24 -7.49
CA ALA A 77 -17.48 -14.23 -6.63
C ALA A 77 -17.54 -12.90 -7.36
N MET A 78 -17.95 -11.82 -6.68
CA MET A 78 -18.22 -10.52 -7.29
C MET A 78 -17.51 -9.42 -6.51
N SER A 79 -17.01 -8.41 -7.22
CA SER A 79 -16.44 -7.20 -6.64
C SER A 79 -16.57 -6.03 -7.62
N ARG A 80 -16.10 -4.84 -7.24
CA ARG A 80 -16.17 -3.62 -8.03
C ARG A 80 -14.91 -2.78 -7.82
N PHE A 81 -14.54 -1.99 -8.81
CA PHE A 81 -13.43 -1.05 -8.73
C PHE A 81 -13.73 0.21 -9.54
N PHE A 82 -13.17 1.34 -9.12
CA PHE A 82 -13.18 2.56 -9.92
C PHE A 82 -11.83 2.65 -10.64
N LEU A 83 -11.85 2.86 -11.95
CA LEU A 83 -10.65 3.06 -12.73
C LEU A 83 -10.34 4.55 -12.81
N ASP A 84 -9.11 4.90 -12.48
CA ASP A 84 -8.54 6.24 -12.57
C ASP A 84 -7.13 6.07 -13.15
N THR A 85 -7.00 6.14 -14.48
CA THR A 85 -5.75 5.89 -15.21
C THR A 85 -4.83 7.12 -15.21
N PHE A 86 -5.39 8.31 -15.03
CA PHE A 86 -4.63 9.53 -14.80
C PHE A 86 -4.38 9.82 -13.32
N SER A 87 -4.95 8.99 -12.41
CA SER A 87 -4.90 9.13 -10.94
C SER A 87 -3.70 9.92 -10.49
N ASP A 88 -3.94 10.93 -9.65
CA ASP A 88 -2.96 11.82 -9.04
C ASP A 88 -1.51 11.29 -9.16
N ASP A 89 -0.83 11.64 -10.25
CA ASP A 89 0.54 11.21 -10.57
C ASP A 89 1.59 12.01 -9.79
N THR A 90 1.12 12.85 -8.89
CA THR A 90 1.93 13.74 -8.09
C THR A 90 1.51 13.69 -6.64
N PHE A 91 2.38 14.20 -5.79
CA PHE A 91 2.08 14.37 -4.38
C PHE A 91 0.87 15.29 -4.23
N LEU A 92 -0.14 14.80 -3.51
CA LEU A 92 -1.48 15.41 -3.45
C LEU A 92 -1.57 16.79 -2.81
N ARG A 93 -0.45 17.32 -2.32
CA ARG A 93 -0.43 18.49 -1.44
C ARG A 93 -1.36 18.26 -0.25
N LEU A 94 -1.26 17.07 0.36
CA LEU A 94 -1.97 16.69 1.58
C LEU A 94 -0.98 16.29 2.68
N ILE A 95 -1.25 16.75 3.90
CA ILE A 95 -0.53 16.34 5.11
C ILE A 95 -1.52 15.75 6.11
N ARG A 96 -1.09 14.77 6.91
CA ARG A 96 -1.90 14.22 7.99
C ARG A 96 -2.21 15.30 9.04
N THR A 97 -3.48 15.52 9.35
CA THR A 97 -3.92 16.49 10.34
C THR A 97 -3.77 15.92 11.74
N SER A 98 -2.99 16.58 12.62
CA SER A 98 -2.84 16.11 14.00
C SER A 98 -4.14 16.19 14.78
N ILE A 99 -4.55 15.05 15.35
CA ILE A 99 -5.68 14.89 16.27
C ILE A 99 -5.13 14.84 17.69
N ILE A 100 -5.60 15.72 18.58
CA ILE A 100 -5.12 15.77 19.97
C ILE A 100 -5.96 14.92 20.91
N ARG A 101 -7.21 14.64 20.55
CA ARG A 101 -8.15 13.87 21.36
C ARG A 101 -9.25 13.26 20.50
N VAL A 102 -9.64 12.03 20.85
CA VAL A 102 -10.78 11.33 20.28
C VAL A 102 -11.78 11.01 21.38
N GLU A 103 -13.06 11.16 21.10
CA GLU A 103 -14.16 10.83 22.01
C GLU A 103 -15.29 10.13 21.25
N THR A 104 -16.07 9.31 21.93
CA THR A 104 -17.22 8.60 21.33
C THR A 104 -18.47 8.74 22.15
N SER A 105 -19.62 8.50 21.50
CA SER A 105 -20.91 8.38 22.18
C SER A 105 -20.92 7.24 23.22
N SER A 106 -20.27 6.13 22.89
CA SER A 106 -20.15 4.91 23.68
C SER A 106 -19.01 4.05 23.13
N GLY A 107 -18.69 2.92 23.77
CA GLY A 107 -17.76 1.94 23.22
C GLY A 107 -16.46 1.79 23.99
N TYR A 108 -15.63 0.84 23.55
CA TYR A 108 -14.31 0.55 24.11
C TYR A 108 -13.21 0.81 23.08
N ASN A 109 -11.96 0.85 23.55
CA ASN A 109 -10.77 0.89 22.70
C ASN A 109 -10.70 2.08 21.73
N ILE A 110 -11.15 3.26 22.16
CA ILE A 110 -11.21 4.45 21.31
C ILE A 110 -9.83 4.91 20.79
N SER A 111 -8.76 4.63 21.52
CA SER A 111 -7.40 4.94 21.05
C SER A 111 -7.07 4.29 19.71
N ASN A 112 -7.64 3.12 19.42
CA ASN A 112 -7.35 2.35 18.20
C ASN A 112 -7.72 3.10 16.92
N VAL A 113 -8.74 3.98 16.97
CA VAL A 113 -9.22 4.71 15.78
C VAL A 113 -8.14 5.58 15.15
N ILE A 114 -7.16 6.03 15.92
CA ILE A 114 -6.06 6.88 15.44
C ILE A 114 -4.68 6.22 15.62
N ASP A 115 -4.66 4.94 15.98
CA ASP A 115 -3.41 4.21 16.18
C ASP A 115 -2.90 3.65 14.84
N VAL A 116 -1.85 4.29 14.32
CA VAL A 116 -1.19 3.90 13.07
C VAL A 116 0.00 2.95 13.32
N GLY A 117 0.22 2.51 14.56
CA GLY A 117 1.31 1.60 14.89
C GLY A 117 1.11 0.19 14.33
N ASP A 118 2.20 -0.54 14.14
CA ASP A 118 2.23 -1.86 13.49
C ASP A 118 1.25 -2.86 14.18
N ALA A 119 1.23 -2.85 15.51
CA ALA A 119 0.34 -3.71 16.33
C ALA A 119 -1.15 -3.34 16.22
N ALA A 120 -1.49 -2.17 15.70
CA ALA A 120 -2.86 -1.68 15.57
C ALA A 120 -3.58 -2.17 14.31
N ALA A 121 -2.88 -2.82 13.37
CA ALA A 121 -3.46 -3.26 12.09
C ALA A 121 -4.69 -4.18 12.23
N GLY A 122 -4.82 -4.88 13.37
CA GLY A 122 -5.97 -5.73 13.69
C GLY A 122 -6.87 -5.22 14.82
N THR A 123 -6.64 -4.00 15.32
CA THR A 123 -7.40 -3.43 16.43
C THR A 123 -8.50 -2.49 15.91
N TYR A 124 -9.50 -2.22 16.75
CA TYR A 124 -10.62 -1.35 16.40
C TYR A 124 -11.26 -0.74 17.63
N TRP A 125 -11.95 0.39 17.44
CA TRP A 125 -13.01 0.84 18.35
C TRP A 125 -14.29 0.07 18.04
N GLU A 126 -15.05 -0.24 19.09
CA GLU A 126 -16.35 -0.89 19.00
C GLU A 126 -17.36 -0.16 19.87
N GLY A 127 -18.55 0.12 19.33
CA GLY A 127 -19.67 0.71 20.07
C GLY A 127 -20.31 -0.25 21.09
N TYR A 128 -21.02 0.28 22.10
CA TYR A 128 -21.89 -0.53 22.96
C TYR A 128 -23.20 -0.85 22.25
N PRO A 129 -23.86 -2.00 22.51
CA PRO A 129 -25.15 -2.33 21.90
C PRO A 129 -26.28 -1.35 22.30
N ASP A 130 -27.43 -1.51 21.66
CA ASP A 130 -28.70 -0.82 21.95
C ASP A 130 -28.68 0.72 21.81
N GLN A 131 -27.85 1.23 20.89
CA GLN A 131 -27.84 2.64 20.51
C GLN A 131 -28.61 2.87 19.19
N LEU A 132 -29.30 4.01 19.08
CA LEU A 132 -29.94 4.43 17.83
C LEU A 132 -28.96 5.09 16.84
N ALA A 133 -27.83 5.58 17.35
CA ALA A 133 -26.77 6.22 16.56
C ALA A 133 -25.48 6.26 17.37
N TYR A 134 -24.35 6.37 16.67
CA TYR A 134 -23.04 6.59 17.29
C TYR A 134 -22.41 7.86 16.73
N TRP A 135 -21.44 8.40 17.47
CA TRP A 135 -20.52 9.37 16.92
C TRP A 135 -19.09 9.10 17.40
N VAL A 136 -18.13 9.39 16.52
CA VAL A 136 -16.71 9.46 16.84
C VAL A 136 -16.23 10.86 16.53
N LYS A 137 -15.79 11.58 17.56
CA LYS A 137 -15.43 13.00 17.53
C LYS A 137 -13.92 13.15 17.69
N PHE A 138 -13.34 14.01 16.85
CA PHE A 138 -11.92 14.34 16.80
C PHE A 138 -11.75 15.82 17.17
N ASP A 139 -11.00 16.12 18.23
CA ASP A 139 -10.52 17.48 18.55
C ASP A 139 -9.14 17.67 17.93
N LEU A 140 -9.00 18.71 17.11
CA LEU A 140 -7.75 19.06 16.45
C LEU A 140 -6.86 20.00 17.29
N GLY A 141 -7.34 20.45 18.45
CA GLY A 141 -6.64 21.33 19.38
C GLY A 141 -6.65 22.80 19.00
N GLY A 142 -7.15 23.10 17.82
CA GLY A 142 -7.31 24.44 17.26
C GLY A 142 -8.09 24.33 15.96
N SER A 143 -8.46 25.47 15.39
CA SER A 143 -9.11 25.51 14.08
C SER A 143 -8.10 25.12 13.00
N LYS A 144 -8.39 24.06 12.24
CA LYS A 144 -7.57 23.59 11.11
C LYS A 144 -8.46 23.31 9.90
N GLU A 145 -7.87 23.30 8.71
CA GLU A 145 -8.55 22.85 7.50
C GLU A 145 -8.46 21.33 7.37
N VAL A 146 -9.54 20.70 6.93
CA VAL A 146 -9.58 19.28 6.53
C VAL A 146 -10.23 19.21 5.15
N SER A 147 -9.63 18.45 4.24
CA SER A 147 -10.08 18.30 2.84
C SER A 147 -10.28 16.85 2.42
N ARG A 148 -9.71 15.90 3.18
CA ARG A 148 -9.84 14.47 2.88
C ARG A 148 -9.82 13.66 4.17
N ILE A 149 -10.43 12.49 4.12
CA ILE A 149 -10.45 11.52 5.21
C ILE A 149 -10.18 10.12 4.65
N TRP A 150 -9.28 9.40 5.31
CA TRP A 150 -9.15 7.94 5.22
C TRP A 150 -9.96 7.31 6.35
N GLN A 151 -10.77 6.31 6.01
CA GLN A 151 -11.61 5.58 6.94
C GLN A 151 -11.47 4.09 6.68
N LEU A 152 -11.16 3.31 7.71
CA LEU A 152 -10.97 1.86 7.62
C LEU A 152 -11.85 1.10 8.63
N CYS A 153 -12.46 0.04 8.16
CA CYS A 153 -13.21 -0.99 8.86
C CYS A 153 -12.61 -2.37 8.51
N ASP A 154 -13.18 -3.45 9.08
CA ASP A 154 -12.68 -4.81 8.87
C ASP A 154 -12.83 -5.25 7.40
N ARG A 155 -11.70 -5.56 6.75
CA ARG A 155 -11.68 -6.09 5.37
C ARG A 155 -12.28 -7.48 5.23
N SER A 156 -12.09 -8.34 6.21
CA SER A 156 -12.45 -9.75 6.17
C SER A 156 -13.91 -10.01 6.56
N ARG A 157 -14.52 -9.12 7.35
CA ARG A 157 -15.87 -9.30 7.89
C ARG A 157 -16.77 -8.12 7.54
N LEU A 158 -18.00 -8.42 7.13
CA LEU A 158 -19.04 -7.40 6.94
C LEU A 158 -19.51 -6.83 8.28
N GLU A 159 -19.56 -7.67 9.32
CA GLU A 159 -19.93 -7.27 10.68
C GLU A 159 -19.06 -6.11 11.20
N GLY A 160 -19.71 -5.06 11.71
CA GLY A 160 -19.09 -3.85 12.19
C GLY A 160 -18.93 -2.74 11.14
N ARG A 161 -19.01 -3.06 9.84
CA ARG A 161 -18.83 -2.04 8.79
C ARG A 161 -19.95 -1.00 8.82
N LEU A 162 -19.60 0.22 8.44
CA LEU A 162 -20.53 1.33 8.40
C LEU A 162 -21.45 1.24 7.19
N LYS A 163 -22.75 1.41 7.45
CA LYS A 163 -23.82 1.32 6.47
C LYS A 163 -24.37 2.70 6.11
N ASP A 164 -24.79 3.46 7.10
CA ASP A 164 -25.36 4.80 6.94
C ASP A 164 -24.64 5.78 7.86
N TYR A 165 -23.97 6.77 7.30
CA TYR A 165 -23.20 7.74 8.08
C TYR A 165 -23.00 9.06 7.32
N ILE A 166 -22.54 10.07 8.06
CA ILE A 166 -22.13 11.36 7.52
C ILE A 166 -21.03 12.00 8.38
N TRP A 167 -20.13 12.75 7.76
CA TRP A 167 -19.18 13.58 8.49
C TRP A 167 -19.77 14.96 8.81
N GLN A 168 -19.42 15.47 9.99
CA GLN A 168 -19.85 16.76 10.47
C GLN A 168 -18.66 17.53 11.05
N TYR A 169 -18.75 18.85 11.07
CA TYR A 169 -17.74 19.73 11.65
C TYR A 169 -18.34 20.74 12.63
N SER A 170 -17.49 21.27 13.52
CA SER A 170 -17.87 22.26 14.53
C SER A 170 -16.68 23.08 15.00
N ASN A 171 -16.93 24.32 15.43
CA ASN A 171 -15.93 25.15 16.11
C ASN A 171 -15.97 25.03 17.64
N ASN A 172 -17.08 24.53 18.21
CA ASN A 172 -17.32 24.52 19.65
C ASN A 172 -17.79 23.16 20.21
N ALA A 173 -17.86 22.13 19.37
CA ALA A 173 -18.37 20.79 19.69
C ALA A 173 -19.84 20.73 20.14
N VAL A 174 -20.59 21.84 20.03
CA VAL A 174 -22.02 21.95 20.38
C VAL A 174 -22.85 22.08 19.11
N ASN A 175 -22.50 23.04 18.24
CA ASN A 175 -23.20 23.31 16.99
C ASN A 175 -22.50 22.55 15.86
N TRP A 176 -23.17 21.54 15.33
CA TRP A 176 -22.64 20.66 14.30
C TRP A 176 -23.26 20.98 12.95
N LYS A 177 -22.44 20.96 11.90
CA LYS A 177 -22.86 21.12 10.51
C LYS A 177 -22.50 19.86 9.73
N ASP A 178 -23.44 19.35 8.95
CA ASP A 178 -23.22 18.28 7.99
C ASP A 178 -22.23 18.72 6.91
N ILE A 179 -21.41 17.79 6.44
CA ILE A 179 -20.63 17.88 5.21
C ILE A 179 -21.38 17.01 4.18
N PRO A 180 -22.34 17.57 3.42
CA PRO A 180 -23.37 16.80 2.71
C PRO A 180 -22.83 15.77 1.73
N GLU A 181 -21.72 16.08 1.04
CA GLU A 181 -21.04 15.23 0.06
C GLU A 181 -20.46 13.95 0.67
N THR A 182 -20.25 13.91 2.00
CA THR A 182 -19.73 12.73 2.71
C THR A 182 -20.79 11.72 3.12
N ARG A 183 -22.06 12.00 2.80
CA ARG A 183 -23.18 11.14 3.19
C ARG A 183 -23.10 9.79 2.48
N SER A 184 -23.06 8.72 3.27
CA SER A 184 -23.10 7.35 2.78
C SER A 184 -24.42 6.68 3.19
N ARG A 185 -24.94 5.83 2.31
CA ARG A 185 -26.17 5.04 2.53
C ARG A 185 -25.98 3.62 2.02
N GLU A 186 -26.50 2.65 2.76
CA GLU A 186 -26.45 1.22 2.38
C GLU A 186 -25.02 0.75 1.99
N SER A 187 -23.99 1.36 2.59
CA SER A 187 -22.59 1.03 2.31
C SER A 187 -22.21 -0.31 2.91
N ASP A 188 -21.34 -1.05 2.22
CA ASP A 188 -20.68 -2.27 2.68
C ASP A 188 -19.14 -2.15 2.61
N ALA A 189 -18.65 -0.96 2.28
CA ALA A 189 -17.23 -0.69 2.07
C ALA A 189 -16.45 -0.86 3.38
N PHE A 190 -15.35 -1.60 3.31
CA PHE A 190 -14.41 -1.70 4.44
C PHE A 190 -13.43 -0.53 4.48
N ARG A 191 -13.28 0.22 3.39
CA ARG A 191 -12.43 1.41 3.32
C ARG A 191 -13.14 2.54 2.61
N GLY A 192 -12.82 3.77 3.00
CA GLY A 192 -13.36 4.99 2.41
C GLY A 192 -12.26 6.03 2.22
N ILE A 193 -12.14 6.53 0.99
CA ILE A 193 -11.39 7.75 0.68
C ILE A 193 -12.44 8.85 0.46
N ILE A 194 -12.64 9.66 1.50
CA ILE A 194 -13.69 10.67 1.52
C ILE A 194 -13.05 11.99 1.16
N LYS A 195 -13.32 12.47 -0.06
CA LYS A 195 -12.85 13.77 -0.57
C LYS A 195 -13.93 14.82 -0.27
N PHE A 196 -13.53 16.01 0.18
CA PHE A 196 -14.44 17.15 0.30
C PHE A 196 -14.38 17.99 -0.97
N ASP A 197 -15.51 18.59 -1.36
CA ASP A 197 -15.55 19.47 -2.54
C ASP A 197 -14.68 20.71 -2.34
N VAL A 198 -14.67 21.21 -1.11
CA VAL A 198 -13.81 22.31 -0.65
C VAL A 198 -13.23 21.97 0.74
N PRO A 199 -12.00 22.39 1.06
CA PRO A 199 -11.48 22.28 2.41
C PRO A 199 -12.41 22.95 3.43
N ILE A 200 -12.63 22.28 4.56
CA ILE A 200 -13.49 22.77 5.64
C ILE A 200 -12.62 23.15 6.82
N THR A 201 -12.80 24.38 7.29
CA THR A 201 -12.16 24.87 8.52
C THR A 201 -13.01 24.55 9.74
N GLY A 202 -12.43 23.86 10.72
CA GLY A 202 -13.07 23.60 12.00
C GLY A 202 -12.07 23.13 13.06
N ARG A 203 -12.47 23.22 14.34
CA ARG A 203 -11.70 22.61 15.44
C ARG A 203 -12.07 21.15 15.66
N TYR A 204 -13.34 20.82 15.48
CA TYR A 204 -13.88 19.50 15.72
C TYR A 204 -14.45 18.92 14.44
N PHE A 205 -14.14 17.67 14.20
CA PHE A 205 -14.78 16.84 13.17
C PHE A 205 -15.40 15.64 13.86
N ARG A 206 -16.53 15.14 13.35
CA ARG A 206 -17.07 13.87 13.83
C ARG A 206 -17.68 13.06 12.70
N LEU A 207 -17.49 11.76 12.79
CA LEU A 207 -18.25 10.77 12.04
C LEU A 207 -19.55 10.49 12.82
N TYR A 208 -20.69 10.73 12.20
CA TYR A 208 -22.02 10.44 12.76
C TYR A 208 -22.64 9.24 12.05
N ILE A 209 -22.88 8.18 12.81
CA ILE A 209 -23.23 6.84 12.31
C ILE A 209 -24.68 6.53 12.68
N LYS A 210 -25.49 6.22 11.68
CA LYS A 210 -26.91 5.84 11.83
C LYS A 210 -27.20 4.39 11.44
N GLY A 211 -26.30 3.73 10.73
CA GLY A 211 -26.45 2.35 10.32
C GLY A 211 -25.09 1.64 10.24
N TRP A 212 -25.10 0.36 10.60
CA TRP A 212 -23.94 -0.53 10.56
C TRP A 212 -24.41 -1.96 10.27
N HIS A 213 -23.49 -2.80 9.83
CA HIS A 213 -23.74 -4.23 9.66
C HIS A 213 -23.46 -4.98 10.95
N GLY A 214 -24.35 -5.87 11.37
CA GLY A 214 -24.19 -6.62 12.63
C GLY A 214 -24.61 -5.84 13.88
N PRO A 215 -24.13 -6.23 15.08
CA PRO A 215 -24.69 -5.73 16.34
C PRO A 215 -24.27 -4.29 16.67
N VAL A 216 -23.03 -3.91 16.35
CA VAL A 216 -22.43 -2.60 16.70
C VAL A 216 -21.42 -2.18 15.62
N PRO A 217 -21.15 -0.88 15.41
CA PRO A 217 -20.13 -0.43 14.47
C PRO A 217 -18.72 -0.69 15.02
N ARG A 218 -17.80 -0.98 14.10
CA ARG A 218 -16.36 -1.12 14.36
C ARG A 218 -15.55 -0.26 13.39
N ILE A 219 -14.60 0.49 13.93
CA ILE A 219 -13.70 1.35 13.15
C ILE A 219 -12.26 1.00 13.51
N HIS A 220 -11.49 0.63 12.50
CA HIS A 220 -10.09 0.29 12.64
C HIS A 220 -9.20 1.53 12.61
N GLU A 221 -9.48 2.46 11.70
CA GLU A 221 -8.61 3.61 11.50
C GLU A 221 -9.37 4.78 10.89
N ILE A 222 -9.04 5.99 11.35
CA ILE A 222 -9.41 7.26 10.75
C ILE A 222 -8.18 8.16 10.70
N THR A 223 -7.88 8.66 9.52
CA THR A 223 -6.86 9.70 9.31
C THR A 223 -7.51 10.90 8.63
N LEU A 224 -7.30 12.09 9.18
CA LEU A 224 -7.76 13.35 8.61
C LEU A 224 -6.60 14.01 7.85
N TYR A 225 -6.91 14.68 6.74
CA TYR A 225 -5.91 15.31 5.89
C TYR A 225 -6.21 16.79 5.66
N SER A 226 -5.17 17.61 5.80
CA SER A 226 -5.19 19.05 5.50
C SER A 226 -4.47 19.32 4.18
N PRO A 227 -4.89 20.32 3.40
CA PRO A 227 -4.05 20.85 2.33
C PRO A 227 -2.69 21.30 2.89
N GLY A 228 -1.60 20.99 2.19
CA GLY A 228 -0.26 21.36 2.62
C GLY A 228 0.85 20.57 1.92
N ALA A 229 2.10 20.92 2.22
CA ALA A 229 3.27 20.17 1.76
C ALA A 229 4.15 19.84 2.96
N PRO A 230 4.92 18.74 2.91
CA PRO A 230 5.87 18.43 3.95
C PRO A 230 6.93 19.52 4.04
N THR A 231 7.34 19.84 5.27
CA THR A 231 8.47 20.72 5.50
C THR A 231 9.75 19.93 5.26
N PRO A 232 10.71 20.42 4.45
CA PRO A 232 11.99 19.74 4.28
C PRO A 232 12.67 19.47 5.63
N PRO A 233 13.17 18.24 5.89
CA PRO A 233 13.90 17.93 7.11
C PRO A 233 15.19 18.74 7.21
N GLN A 234 15.72 18.86 8.43
CA GLN A 234 17.08 19.35 8.63
C GLN A 234 18.06 18.28 8.15
N VAL A 235 19.05 18.69 7.35
CA VAL A 235 20.01 17.78 6.72
C VAL A 235 21.45 18.01 7.22
N PRO A 236 22.29 16.96 7.30
CA PRO A 236 23.71 17.10 7.59
C PRO A 236 24.44 17.92 6.53
N ALA A 237 25.59 18.51 6.92
CA ALA A 237 26.48 19.19 5.98
C ALA A 237 27.41 18.23 5.21
N THR A 238 27.43 16.95 5.60
CA THR A 238 28.24 15.86 5.03
C THR A 238 27.43 15.01 4.06
N ASP A 239 28.06 14.06 3.36
CA ASP A 239 27.34 13.06 2.58
C ASP A 239 26.38 12.26 3.46
N TYR A 240 25.13 12.16 3.03
CA TYR A 240 24.09 11.44 3.75
C TYR A 240 23.16 10.68 2.82
N VAL A 241 22.49 9.67 3.37
CA VAL A 241 21.44 8.90 2.70
C VAL A 241 20.08 9.34 3.24
N LEU A 242 19.13 9.60 2.33
CA LEU A 242 17.74 9.82 2.68
C LEU A 242 17.00 8.49 2.69
N ILE A 243 16.41 8.11 3.81
CA ILE A 243 15.61 6.90 3.98
C ILE A 243 14.14 7.30 4.02
N VAL A 244 13.34 6.70 3.15
CA VAL A 244 11.88 6.81 3.19
C VAL A 244 11.34 5.67 4.05
N GLY A 245 10.76 6.04 5.19
CA GLY A 245 10.18 5.11 6.17
C GLY A 245 8.79 4.69 5.75
N ASN A 246 8.65 3.44 5.28
CA ASN A 246 7.45 2.92 4.63
C ASN A 246 6.52 2.14 5.57
N ARG A 247 6.85 2.04 6.87
CA ARG A 247 5.86 1.59 7.86
C ARG A 247 4.78 2.63 8.04
N HIS A 248 3.57 2.21 8.45
CA HIS A 248 2.41 3.10 8.53
C HIS A 248 2.58 4.29 9.51
N ASN A 249 3.46 4.12 10.50
CA ASN A 249 3.86 5.14 11.47
C ASN A 249 5.04 6.03 10.99
N GLY A 250 5.52 5.86 9.76
CA GLY A 250 6.59 6.64 9.14
C GLY A 250 8.01 6.16 9.46
N ARG A 251 8.18 5.04 10.17
CA ARG A 251 9.49 4.46 10.45
C ARG A 251 9.96 3.57 9.30
N GLU A 252 11.26 3.34 9.24
CA GLU A 252 11.84 2.33 8.35
C GLU A 252 11.53 0.91 8.83
N ASP A 253 11.50 -0.02 7.88
CA ASP A 253 11.57 -1.45 8.14
C ASP A 253 13.01 -1.98 7.99
N GLY A 254 13.31 -3.14 8.59
CA GLY A 254 14.58 -3.85 8.34
C GLY A 254 15.86 -3.31 8.99
N ASN A 255 15.83 -2.16 9.68
CA ASN A 255 17.00 -1.46 10.26
C ASN A 255 17.98 -0.88 9.22
N VAL A 256 17.45 -0.39 8.10
CA VAL A 256 18.20 0.25 7.01
C VAL A 256 19.21 1.29 7.53
N ARG A 257 18.80 2.20 8.41
CA ARG A 257 19.67 3.22 9.03
C ARG A 257 20.92 2.57 9.65
N ARG A 258 20.71 1.55 10.47
CA ARG A 258 21.79 0.88 11.20
C ARG A 258 22.77 0.20 10.24
N ALA A 259 22.26 -0.39 9.15
CA ALA A 259 23.11 -1.04 8.15
C ALA A 259 24.01 -0.02 7.42
N ILE A 260 23.47 1.16 7.10
CA ILE A 260 24.23 2.24 6.44
C ILE A 260 25.26 2.85 7.38
N GLU A 261 24.86 3.20 8.60
CA GLU A 261 25.73 3.86 9.58
C GLU A 261 26.90 2.94 10.01
N ASN A 262 26.69 1.63 10.03
CA ASN A 262 27.76 0.65 10.32
C ASN A 262 28.60 0.26 9.09
N SER A 263 28.27 0.78 7.90
CA SER A 263 29.03 0.50 6.69
C SER A 263 30.39 1.20 6.69
N THR A 264 31.29 0.76 5.80
CA THR A 264 32.62 1.39 5.64
C THR A 264 32.56 2.79 5.01
N PHE A 265 31.38 3.28 4.60
CA PHE A 265 31.24 4.57 3.91
C PHE A 265 31.11 5.76 4.86
N ASN A 266 30.83 5.52 6.15
CA ASN A 266 30.66 6.56 7.19
C ASN A 266 29.66 7.67 6.75
N LEU A 267 28.50 7.24 6.24
CA LEU A 267 27.42 8.12 5.78
C LEU A 267 26.46 8.43 6.93
N GLU A 268 26.07 9.69 7.05
CA GLU A 268 24.95 10.06 7.93
C GLU A 268 23.61 9.67 7.29
N THR A 269 22.54 9.59 8.09
CA THR A 269 21.21 9.21 7.57
C THR A 269 20.09 10.09 8.11
N ILE A 270 19.14 10.38 7.23
CA ILE A 270 17.88 11.05 7.57
C ILE A 270 16.75 10.10 7.24
N THR A 271 15.79 9.93 8.15
CA THR A 271 14.58 9.14 7.88
C THR A 271 13.39 10.08 7.80
N VAL A 272 12.62 10.01 6.73
CA VAL A 272 11.39 10.77 6.52
C VAL A 272 10.23 9.80 6.30
N PRO A 273 9.06 10.00 6.94
CA PRO A 273 7.87 9.21 6.65
C PRO A 273 7.47 9.25 5.18
N TYR A 274 6.98 8.15 4.63
CA TYR A 274 6.51 8.09 3.23
C TYR A 274 5.41 9.13 2.92
N TYR A 275 4.51 9.41 3.87
CA TYR A 275 3.46 10.42 3.72
C TYR A 275 3.96 11.88 3.90
N GLU A 276 5.26 12.08 4.14
CA GLU A 276 5.94 13.38 4.22
C GLU A 276 7.08 13.51 3.19
N VAL A 277 7.16 12.59 2.22
CA VAL A 277 8.13 12.67 1.13
C VAL A 277 7.46 13.17 -0.15
N SER A 278 8.18 13.97 -0.94
CA SER A 278 7.79 14.35 -2.30
C SER A 278 9.02 14.73 -3.12
N LEU A 279 8.88 14.76 -4.44
CA LEU A 279 9.97 15.21 -5.31
C LEU A 279 10.34 16.68 -5.03
N ASP A 280 9.33 17.52 -4.81
CA ASP A 280 9.49 18.93 -4.42
C ASP A 280 10.32 19.07 -3.14
N MET A 281 10.02 18.27 -2.11
CA MET A 281 10.75 18.28 -0.85
C MET A 281 12.23 17.91 -1.05
N VAL A 282 12.51 16.83 -1.78
CA VAL A 282 13.88 16.36 -2.07
C VAL A 282 14.65 17.40 -2.90
N ASN A 283 13.98 18.05 -3.86
CA ASN A 283 14.55 19.12 -4.67
C ASN A 283 14.90 20.39 -3.88
N HIS A 284 14.38 20.57 -2.66
CA HIS A 284 14.73 21.68 -1.77
C HIS A 284 15.82 21.34 -0.74
N LEU A 285 16.28 20.09 -0.64
CA LEU A 285 17.36 19.71 0.27
C LEU A 285 18.72 20.24 -0.20
N GLU A 286 19.48 20.88 0.68
CA GLU A 286 20.83 21.36 0.41
C GLU A 286 21.74 21.08 1.63
N PRO A 287 22.80 20.25 1.50
CA PRO A 287 23.19 19.50 0.29
C PRO A 287 22.19 18.38 -0.08
N LYS A 288 22.27 17.87 -1.32
CA LYS A 288 21.49 16.72 -1.78
C LYS A 288 21.96 15.41 -1.14
N PRO A 289 21.07 14.43 -0.88
CA PRO A 289 21.49 13.10 -0.45
C PRO A 289 22.25 12.41 -1.59
N VAL A 290 23.24 11.58 -1.23
CA VAL A 290 23.97 10.77 -2.22
C VAL A 290 23.12 9.63 -2.76
N ALA A 291 22.13 9.18 -1.96
CA ALA A 291 21.18 8.14 -2.34
C ALA A 291 19.86 8.30 -1.59
N ILE A 292 18.80 7.73 -2.15
CA ILE A 292 17.50 7.54 -1.51
C ILE A 292 17.29 6.03 -1.31
N ILE A 293 16.87 5.63 -0.12
CA ILE A 293 16.47 4.24 0.15
C ILE A 293 15.00 4.19 0.52
N LEU A 294 14.24 3.42 -0.26
CA LEU A 294 12.82 3.14 -0.03
C LEU A 294 12.72 1.86 0.80
N SER A 295 12.35 1.99 2.07
CA SER A 295 12.36 0.83 2.99
C SER A 295 11.21 -0.16 2.71
N GLY A 296 11.26 -1.31 3.39
CA GLY A 296 10.14 -2.25 3.44
C GLY A 296 8.92 -1.68 4.17
N PHE A 297 7.82 -2.43 4.12
CA PHE A 297 6.54 -2.08 4.73
C PHE A 297 5.96 -3.28 5.49
N ASP A 298 5.00 -3.03 6.37
CA ASP A 298 4.53 -4.02 7.35
C ASP A 298 2.99 -4.20 7.37
N ARG A 299 2.27 -3.59 6.43
CA ARG A 299 0.80 -3.63 6.37
C ARG A 299 0.29 -3.97 4.98
N TRP A 300 -0.78 -4.77 4.91
CA TRP A 300 -1.48 -5.06 3.66
C TRP A 300 -1.91 -3.80 2.90
N TYR A 301 -1.55 -3.69 1.62
CA TYR A 301 -1.83 -2.52 0.78
C TYR A 301 -3.30 -2.13 0.73
N GLU A 302 -4.20 -3.10 0.81
CA GLU A 302 -5.63 -2.85 0.74
C GLU A 302 -6.15 -2.11 1.99
N ASN A 303 -5.40 -2.18 3.09
CA ASN A 303 -5.67 -1.50 4.35
C ASN A 303 -4.87 -0.19 4.51
N LEU A 304 -4.19 0.26 3.45
CA LEU A 304 -3.44 1.50 3.45
C LEU A 304 -4.10 2.56 2.56
N PRO A 305 -4.00 3.85 2.93
CA PRO A 305 -4.35 4.96 2.05
C PRO A 305 -3.27 5.10 0.96
N MET A 306 -3.33 4.25 -0.07
CA MET A 306 -2.27 4.14 -1.10
C MET A 306 -1.88 5.46 -1.79
N PHE A 307 -2.77 6.46 -1.79
CA PHE A 307 -2.47 7.79 -2.32
C PHE A 307 -1.38 8.54 -1.53
N GLU A 308 -1.10 8.15 -0.28
CA GLU A 308 -0.03 8.75 0.53
C GLU A 308 1.37 8.43 -0.04
N PHE A 309 1.51 7.36 -0.82
CA PHE A 309 2.78 6.98 -1.45
C PHE A 309 3.08 7.76 -2.74
N ASN A 310 2.19 8.67 -3.17
CA ASN A 310 2.37 9.41 -4.43
C ASN A 310 3.68 10.19 -4.50
N GLY A 311 4.15 10.74 -3.39
CA GLY A 311 5.44 11.44 -3.37
C GLY A 311 6.64 10.49 -3.59
N GLU A 312 6.55 9.24 -3.13
CA GLU A 312 7.54 8.21 -3.42
C GLU A 312 7.47 7.76 -4.88
N TYR A 313 6.26 7.66 -5.45
CA TYR A 313 6.08 7.39 -6.88
C TYR A 313 6.65 8.50 -7.78
N GLU A 314 6.56 9.78 -7.37
CA GLU A 314 7.26 10.88 -8.06
C GLU A 314 8.77 10.65 -8.04
N LEU A 315 9.36 10.28 -6.89
CA LEU A 315 10.80 10.02 -6.80
C LEU A 315 11.23 8.86 -7.72
N ILE A 316 10.46 7.77 -7.71
CA ILE A 316 10.69 6.60 -8.57
C ILE A 316 10.65 6.98 -10.05
N ARG A 317 9.72 7.84 -10.47
CA ARG A 317 9.60 8.26 -11.87
C ARG A 317 10.63 9.31 -12.28
N GLU A 318 10.90 10.29 -11.43
CA GLU A 318 11.51 11.56 -11.86
C GLU A 318 12.84 11.90 -11.18
N SER A 319 13.13 11.37 -9.98
CA SER A 319 14.37 11.71 -9.28
C SER A 319 15.59 11.17 -10.03
N ASN A 320 16.64 12.00 -10.14
CA ASN A 320 17.96 11.62 -10.66
C ASN A 320 18.91 11.12 -9.56
N ILE A 321 18.51 11.21 -8.29
CA ILE A 321 19.29 10.68 -7.18
C ILE A 321 19.21 9.14 -7.23
N PRO A 322 20.33 8.42 -7.01
CA PRO A 322 20.32 6.96 -6.95
C PRO A 322 19.28 6.43 -5.95
N ILE A 323 18.51 5.41 -6.34
CA ILE A 323 17.45 4.80 -5.51
C ILE A 323 17.69 3.30 -5.31
N LEU A 324 17.64 2.84 -4.06
CA LEU A 324 17.50 1.42 -3.73
C LEU A 324 16.16 1.22 -3.03
N ALA A 325 15.38 0.26 -3.51
CA ALA A 325 14.04 0.00 -2.99
C ALA A 325 13.93 -1.43 -2.47
N ILE A 326 13.54 -1.57 -1.20
CA ILE A 326 13.63 -2.83 -0.45
C ILE A 326 12.23 -3.36 -0.16
N CYS A 327 11.97 -4.63 -0.46
CA CYS A 327 10.72 -5.35 -0.21
C CYS A 327 9.47 -4.60 -0.74
N GLY A 328 8.76 -3.84 0.10
CA GLY A 328 7.68 -2.96 -0.34
C GLY A 328 8.14 -1.87 -1.31
N GLY A 329 9.30 -1.27 -1.05
CA GLY A 329 9.92 -0.33 -1.98
C GLY A 329 10.19 -0.95 -3.35
N HIS A 330 10.66 -2.21 -3.40
CA HIS A 330 10.84 -2.94 -4.65
C HIS A 330 9.52 -3.05 -5.44
N GLN A 331 8.42 -3.34 -4.74
CA GLN A 331 7.09 -3.40 -5.34
C GLN A 331 6.62 -2.00 -5.80
N PHE A 332 6.98 -0.94 -5.09
CA PHE A 332 6.65 0.43 -5.46
C PHE A 332 7.27 0.89 -6.77
N ILE A 333 8.43 0.35 -7.17
CA ILE A 333 9.04 0.65 -8.47
C ILE A 333 8.05 0.37 -9.62
N VAL A 334 7.33 -0.75 -9.56
CA VAL A 334 6.33 -1.08 -10.60
C VAL A 334 4.96 -0.48 -10.30
N MET A 335 4.58 -0.35 -9.02
CA MET A 335 3.31 0.26 -8.65
C MET A 335 3.22 1.75 -9.00
N ALA A 336 4.36 2.45 -9.12
CA ALA A 336 4.43 3.83 -9.64
C ALA A 336 3.88 3.97 -11.08
N TYR A 337 3.75 2.86 -11.82
CA TYR A 337 3.18 2.81 -13.16
C TYR A 337 1.81 2.09 -13.20
N GLY A 338 1.41 1.48 -12.09
CA GLY A 338 0.11 0.83 -11.94
C GLY A 338 0.08 -0.11 -10.73
N TYR A 339 -0.81 0.13 -9.77
CA TYR A 339 -0.90 -0.68 -8.53
C TYR A 339 -1.08 -2.18 -8.77
N THR A 340 -1.69 -2.57 -9.90
CA THR A 340 -1.88 -3.98 -10.28
C THR A 340 -0.64 -4.63 -10.89
N TYR A 341 0.51 -3.95 -10.95
CA TYR A 341 1.76 -4.52 -11.47
C TYR A 341 2.47 -5.39 -10.43
N ALA A 342 2.06 -5.29 -9.17
CA ALA A 342 2.37 -6.24 -8.13
C ALA A 342 1.07 -6.83 -7.57
N ARG A 343 1.15 -8.03 -6.99
CA ARG A 343 0.00 -8.73 -6.41
C ARG A 343 0.39 -9.58 -5.21
N ASP A 344 -0.63 -9.93 -4.43
CA ASP A 344 -0.53 -10.99 -3.42
C ASP A 344 -0.14 -12.32 -4.08
N MET A 345 0.77 -13.04 -3.43
CA MET A 345 1.28 -14.34 -3.86
C MET A 345 0.33 -15.49 -3.46
N GLY A 346 -0.54 -15.29 -2.46
CA GLY A 346 -1.35 -16.31 -1.81
C GLY A 346 -0.61 -17.14 -0.76
N TYR A 347 0.68 -16.85 -0.54
CA TYR A 347 1.53 -17.42 0.50
C TYR A 347 2.57 -16.36 0.90
N GLY A 348 3.38 -16.65 1.92
CA GLY A 348 4.43 -15.74 2.35
C GLY A 348 5.79 -16.40 2.49
N VAL A 349 6.83 -15.63 2.19
CA VAL A 349 8.25 -15.96 2.37
C VAL A 349 8.74 -15.19 3.58
N TYR A 350 9.06 -15.91 4.66
CA TYR A 350 9.44 -15.34 5.96
C TYR A 350 10.74 -15.95 6.51
N THR A 351 11.77 -16.04 5.68
CA THR A 351 13.06 -16.66 6.05
C THR A 351 13.80 -15.87 7.12
N CYS A 352 13.51 -14.58 7.29
CA CYS A 352 14.06 -13.77 8.38
C CYS A 352 13.68 -14.26 9.80
N LYS A 353 12.65 -15.12 9.90
CA LYS A 353 12.18 -15.73 11.16
C LYS A 353 12.52 -17.22 11.29
N GLN A 354 13.22 -17.81 10.32
CA GLN A 354 13.50 -19.24 10.29
C GLN A 354 14.84 -19.57 10.93
N GLU A 355 14.88 -20.69 11.68
CA GLU A 355 16.12 -21.21 12.27
C GLU A 355 17.05 -21.85 11.23
N ASN A 356 16.52 -22.28 10.09
CA ASN A 356 17.28 -22.82 8.96
C ASN A 356 16.54 -22.60 7.62
N LEU A 357 17.27 -22.71 6.52
CA LEU A 357 16.80 -22.41 5.16
C LEU A 357 16.17 -23.63 4.43
N LYS A 358 15.74 -24.66 5.17
CA LYS A 358 15.24 -25.89 4.55
C LYS A 358 13.92 -25.61 3.81
N GLY A 359 13.92 -25.90 2.51
CA GLY A 359 12.76 -25.69 1.64
C GLY A 359 12.69 -24.28 1.04
N THR A 360 13.68 -23.44 1.29
CA THR A 360 13.83 -22.13 0.65
C THR A 360 14.51 -22.29 -0.71
N THR A 361 13.89 -21.77 -1.77
CA THR A 361 14.54 -21.64 -3.08
C THR A 361 15.62 -20.54 -3.02
N PRO A 362 16.89 -20.82 -3.35
CA PRO A 362 17.92 -19.79 -3.37
C PRO A 362 17.70 -18.83 -4.54
N ILE A 363 18.18 -17.60 -4.38
CA ILE A 363 18.06 -16.54 -5.38
C ILE A 363 19.13 -16.75 -6.45
N SER A 364 18.68 -16.84 -7.70
CA SER A 364 19.55 -17.03 -8.86
C SER A 364 19.75 -15.71 -9.61
N ILE A 365 21.00 -15.33 -9.84
CA ILE A 365 21.34 -14.20 -10.71
C ILE A 365 21.22 -14.68 -12.14
N ILE A 366 20.32 -14.04 -12.91
CA ILE A 366 20.06 -14.36 -14.31
C ILE A 366 20.69 -13.35 -15.28
N LYS A 367 21.14 -12.19 -14.76
CA LYS A 367 21.87 -11.19 -15.51
C LYS A 367 22.95 -10.54 -14.63
N GLU A 368 24.19 -10.59 -15.12
CA GLU A 368 25.35 -9.97 -14.47
C GLU A 368 25.18 -8.45 -14.36
N ASP A 369 25.53 -7.90 -13.20
CA ASP A 369 25.50 -6.47 -12.92
C ASP A 369 26.44 -6.14 -11.74
N PRO A 370 27.12 -4.97 -11.72
CA PRO A 370 28.02 -4.57 -10.63
C PRO A 370 27.39 -4.60 -9.23
N ILE A 371 26.05 -4.52 -9.14
CA ILE A 371 25.33 -4.65 -7.87
C ILE A 371 25.59 -6.00 -7.16
N PHE A 372 25.94 -7.05 -7.90
CA PHE A 372 26.20 -8.40 -7.37
C PHE A 372 27.69 -8.70 -7.10
N GLU A 373 28.60 -7.73 -7.22
CA GLU A 373 30.03 -7.99 -7.00
C GLU A 373 30.26 -8.61 -5.60
N GLY A 374 30.90 -9.78 -5.57
CA GLY A 374 31.20 -10.51 -4.33
C GLY A 374 30.05 -11.37 -3.79
N ILE A 375 28.89 -11.43 -4.47
CA ILE A 375 27.75 -12.30 -4.10
C ILE A 375 27.85 -13.63 -4.87
N PRO A 376 27.71 -14.80 -4.21
CA PRO A 376 27.68 -16.08 -4.91
C PRO A 376 26.43 -16.22 -5.80
N ASN A 377 26.47 -17.09 -6.81
CA ASN A 377 25.30 -17.43 -7.63
C ASN A 377 25.07 -18.96 -7.63
N PRO A 378 23.95 -19.46 -7.09
CA PRO A 378 22.88 -18.72 -6.41
C PRO A 378 23.28 -18.31 -4.98
N PHE A 379 22.50 -17.43 -4.33
CA PHE A 379 22.71 -16.97 -2.95
C PHE A 379 21.45 -17.06 -2.10
N TYR A 380 21.61 -16.93 -0.78
CA TYR A 380 20.51 -16.79 0.17
C TYR A 380 20.50 -15.41 0.82
N ALA A 381 19.29 -14.85 0.97
CA ALA A 381 19.04 -13.60 1.68
C ALA A 381 17.75 -13.69 2.52
N PRO A 382 17.61 -12.87 3.58
CA PRO A 382 16.38 -12.80 4.38
C PRO A 382 15.22 -12.24 3.55
N GLY A 383 14.09 -12.95 3.54
CA GLY A 383 12.83 -12.54 2.91
C GLY A 383 11.74 -12.37 3.97
N SER A 384 10.89 -11.36 3.77
CA SER A 384 9.71 -11.07 4.60
C SER A 384 8.59 -10.44 3.76
N HIS A 385 8.03 -11.22 2.82
CA HIS A 385 7.04 -10.70 1.88
C HIS A 385 5.93 -11.73 1.58
N SER A 386 4.80 -11.23 1.08
CA SER A 386 3.69 -12.05 0.54
C SER A 386 3.11 -11.44 -0.74
N TRP A 387 3.86 -10.49 -1.31
CA TRP A 387 3.55 -9.81 -2.56
C TRP A 387 4.74 -9.98 -3.49
N GLU A 388 4.47 -9.92 -4.78
CA GLU A 388 5.46 -10.07 -5.84
C GLU A 388 5.18 -9.11 -7.00
N VAL A 389 6.24 -8.75 -7.71
CA VAL A 389 6.17 -8.04 -9.00
C VAL A 389 5.78 -9.03 -10.10
N VAL A 390 4.80 -8.65 -10.92
CA VAL A 390 4.27 -9.52 -12.00
C VAL A 390 4.14 -8.82 -13.36
N VAL A 391 4.14 -7.48 -13.38
CA VAL A 391 4.23 -6.69 -14.61
C VAL A 391 5.38 -5.71 -14.48
N LEU A 392 6.21 -5.63 -15.51
CA LEU A 392 7.38 -4.75 -15.55
C LEU A 392 7.11 -3.58 -16.50
N PRO A 393 7.47 -2.35 -16.11
CA PRO A 393 7.61 -1.24 -17.06
C PRO A 393 8.69 -1.53 -18.11
N ASP A 394 8.56 -0.96 -19.31
CA ASP A 394 9.47 -1.21 -20.45
C ASP A 394 10.95 -0.91 -20.16
N ASP A 395 11.20 0.04 -19.28
CA ASP A 395 12.53 0.50 -18.89
C ASP A 395 13.06 -0.18 -17.62
N VAL A 396 12.39 -1.23 -17.15
CA VAL A 396 12.82 -2.05 -16.01
C VAL A 396 13.17 -3.44 -16.49
N GLU A 397 14.25 -4.00 -15.96
CA GLU A 397 14.69 -5.35 -16.27
C GLU A 397 14.95 -6.19 -15.02
N VAL A 398 14.76 -7.50 -15.16
CA VAL A 398 15.02 -8.48 -14.10
C VAL A 398 16.48 -8.87 -14.09
N LEU A 399 17.07 -8.88 -12.91
CA LEU A 399 18.45 -9.29 -12.68
C LEU A 399 18.58 -10.61 -11.90
N ALA A 400 17.65 -10.87 -10.98
CA ALA A 400 17.65 -12.10 -10.19
C ALA A 400 16.22 -12.58 -9.89
N VAL A 401 16.06 -13.89 -9.72
CA VAL A 401 14.77 -14.57 -9.47
C VAL A 401 14.93 -15.71 -8.47
N SER A 402 13.84 -16.02 -7.77
CA SER A 402 13.64 -17.24 -6.97
C SER A 402 12.32 -17.90 -7.42
N ASP A 403 11.39 -18.14 -6.51
CA ASP A 403 9.98 -18.41 -6.79
C ASP A 403 9.23 -17.16 -7.30
N CYS A 404 9.84 -15.97 -7.20
CA CYS A 404 9.35 -14.70 -7.74
C CYS A 404 10.48 -13.84 -8.31
N ILE A 405 10.17 -12.62 -8.78
CA ILE A 405 11.17 -11.64 -9.17
C ILE A 405 11.85 -11.08 -7.91
N GLU A 406 13.18 -11.23 -7.82
CA GLU A 406 13.94 -10.88 -6.62
C GLU A 406 14.69 -9.56 -6.77
N VAL A 407 15.24 -9.28 -7.96
CA VAL A 407 15.94 -8.04 -8.24
C VAL A 407 15.51 -7.46 -9.58
N ILE A 408 15.14 -6.19 -9.57
CA ILE A 408 14.88 -5.39 -10.77
C ILE A 408 15.80 -4.17 -10.84
N LYS A 409 16.04 -3.69 -12.04
CA LYS A 409 16.87 -2.52 -12.31
C LYS A 409 16.22 -1.62 -13.36
N SER A 410 16.30 -0.31 -13.15
CA SER A 410 15.99 0.67 -14.21
C SER A 410 17.11 0.76 -15.24
N ARG A 411 16.73 0.84 -16.51
CA ARG A 411 17.63 1.10 -17.64
C ARG A 411 17.96 2.59 -17.81
N ARG A 412 17.22 3.48 -17.13
CA ARG A 412 17.32 4.94 -17.30
C ARG A 412 18.19 5.62 -16.25
N LYS A 413 18.24 5.08 -15.04
CA LYS A 413 18.94 5.67 -13.89
C LYS A 413 19.46 4.60 -12.94
N ILE A 414 20.30 4.98 -11.98
CA ILE A 414 20.76 4.11 -10.91
C ILE A 414 19.58 3.87 -9.96
N MET A 415 18.72 2.93 -10.31
CA MET A 415 17.58 2.52 -9.50
C MET A 415 17.48 1.01 -9.50
N TYR A 416 17.52 0.44 -8.30
CA TYR A 416 17.44 -1.00 -8.06
C TYR A 416 16.31 -1.28 -7.09
N GLY A 417 15.62 -2.39 -7.29
CA GLY A 417 14.69 -2.96 -6.31
C GLY A 417 15.14 -4.34 -5.89
N GLU A 418 15.16 -4.64 -4.60
CA GLU A 418 15.38 -5.98 -4.03
C GLU A 418 14.15 -6.44 -3.23
N GLN A 419 13.66 -7.66 -3.48
CA GLN A 419 12.50 -8.21 -2.77
C GLN A 419 12.89 -8.80 -1.40
N PHE A 420 14.12 -9.26 -1.28
CA PHE A 420 14.78 -9.64 -0.03
C PHE A 420 15.30 -8.41 0.74
N HIS A 421 15.90 -8.64 1.90
CA HIS A 421 16.44 -7.63 2.80
C HIS A 421 17.96 -7.77 2.96
N ALA A 422 18.76 -7.06 2.14
CA ALA A 422 20.22 -7.06 2.26
C ALA A 422 20.70 -6.43 3.57
N GLU A 423 19.93 -5.51 4.13
CA GLU A 423 20.24 -4.73 5.32
C GLU A 423 20.17 -5.54 6.62
N ILE A 424 19.50 -6.70 6.61
CA ILE A 424 19.30 -7.52 7.81
C ILE A 424 20.57 -8.34 8.11
N ASP A 425 21.15 -8.11 9.29
CA ASP A 425 22.31 -8.85 9.80
C ASP A 425 21.91 -10.24 10.34
N LEU A 426 21.91 -11.23 9.45
CA LEU A 426 21.71 -12.64 9.78
C LEU A 426 22.88 -13.49 9.25
N PRO A 427 23.34 -14.53 9.97
CA PRO A 427 24.53 -15.30 9.58
C PRO A 427 24.47 -15.94 8.19
N PHE A 428 23.27 -16.25 7.69
CA PHE A 428 23.08 -16.84 6.36
C PHE A 428 22.92 -15.80 5.25
N ASN A 429 22.82 -14.50 5.58
CA ASN A 429 22.62 -13.45 4.59
C ASN A 429 23.90 -13.26 3.76
N GLN A 430 23.89 -13.78 2.55
CA GLN A 430 25.00 -13.65 1.59
C GLN A 430 24.87 -12.39 0.73
N ALA A 431 23.78 -11.64 0.87
CA ALA A 431 23.48 -10.44 0.08
C ALA A 431 23.80 -9.13 0.82
N SER A 432 24.39 -9.15 2.02
CA SER A 432 24.71 -7.94 2.77
C SER A 432 25.60 -6.95 2.00
N VAL A 433 26.45 -7.45 1.10
CA VAL A 433 27.29 -6.63 0.22
C VAL A 433 26.50 -5.93 -0.90
N PHE A 434 25.26 -6.34 -1.18
CA PHE A 434 24.40 -5.71 -2.20
C PHE A 434 24.14 -4.24 -1.87
N LEU A 435 23.77 -3.94 -0.61
CA LEU A 435 23.62 -2.57 -0.13
C LEU A 435 24.94 -1.79 -0.24
N LEU A 436 26.07 -2.42 0.07
CA LEU A 436 27.38 -1.77 -0.01
C LEU A 436 27.77 -1.45 -1.47
N ASN A 437 27.48 -2.36 -2.40
CA ASN A 437 27.69 -2.16 -3.83
C ASN A 437 26.83 -1.00 -4.35
N PHE A 438 25.57 -0.91 -3.92
CA PHE A 438 24.70 0.22 -4.23
C PHE A 438 25.29 1.54 -3.73
N LEU A 439 25.64 1.62 -2.45
CA LEU A 439 26.20 2.84 -1.85
C LEU A 439 27.51 3.28 -2.52
N ARG A 440 28.35 2.33 -2.94
CA ARG A 440 29.57 2.60 -3.71
C ARG A 440 29.29 3.18 -5.09
N MET A 441 28.19 2.77 -5.74
CA MET A 441 27.78 3.26 -7.06
C MET A 441 27.06 4.61 -6.99
N ALA A 442 26.45 4.91 -5.84
CA ALA A 442 25.67 6.13 -5.62
C ALA A 442 26.54 7.34 -5.24
N ARG A 443 27.68 7.10 -4.59
CA ARG A 443 28.75 8.09 -4.41
C ARG A 443 29.56 8.25 -5.68
#